data_AF-J4I147-F1
#
_entry.id   AF-J4I147-F1
#
_cell.length_a   1.000
_cell.length_b   1.000
_cell.length_c   1.000
_cell.angle_alpha   90.00
_cell.angle_beta   90.00
_cell.angle_gamma   90.00
#
_symmetry.space_group_name_H-M   'P 1'
#
loop_
_entity.id
_entity.type
_entity.pdbx_description
1 polymer ?
#
loop_
_entity_poly.entity_id
_entity_poly.type
_entity_poly.pdbx_seq_one_letter_code
_entity_poly.pdbx_strand_id
1 'polypeptide(L)'
;MPDVREKVITLRVTSDALTVFAARMARKLPRLERLAMFGEWAPGLFHLGAADIFLYLTTFTSVTYLQLSTAHSLTAITFGRLICALPGLSHLSCRDLAFSARSGLISGSFLMRRKPVTDLELIRSDDVAEFFATSKMAVSLTRISFVGRVSQSLRQMLLASESLQSLILTIPDLGPDVILQDNTNLEALTVNRQYLSEWTNLLFPAAQSLRLSHVHLVCRDPLTLAIS
;
A
#
# COMPACT_ATOMS: atom_id res chain seq x y z
N MET A 1 -16.42 -32.96 3.43
CA MET A 1 -15.06 -32.56 3.86
C MET A 1 -15.17 -31.24 4.59
N PRO A 2 -14.67 -31.10 5.83
CA PRO A 2 -14.72 -29.82 6.52
C PRO A 2 -13.76 -28.86 5.81
N ASP A 3 -14.34 -27.75 5.36
CA ASP A 3 -13.66 -26.53 4.95
C ASP A 3 -12.68 -26.12 6.05
N VAL A 4 -11.39 -26.41 5.85
CA VAL A 4 -10.30 -26.07 6.76
C VAL A 4 -10.13 -24.55 6.63
N ARG A 5 -11.02 -23.81 7.30
CA ARG A 5 -10.96 -22.37 7.43
C ARG A 5 -9.53 -22.02 7.82
N GLU A 6 -8.80 -21.41 6.88
CA GLU A 6 -7.49 -20.84 7.13
C GLU A 6 -7.62 -19.99 8.39
N LYS A 7 -6.98 -20.44 9.47
CA LYS A 7 -6.88 -19.65 10.69
C LYS A 7 -5.87 -18.55 10.38
N VAL A 8 -6.37 -17.49 9.75
CA VAL A 8 -5.65 -16.25 9.58
C VAL A 8 -5.37 -15.70 10.98
N ILE A 9 -4.15 -15.92 11.46
CA ILE A 9 -3.69 -15.34 12.72
C ILE A 9 -3.40 -13.88 12.40
N THR A 10 -4.28 -12.99 12.85
CA THR A 10 -4.01 -11.55 12.84
C THR A 10 -3.35 -11.19 14.16
N LEU A 11 -2.11 -10.76 14.09
CA LEU A 11 -1.41 -10.24 15.25
C LEU A 11 -1.40 -8.72 15.23
N ARG A 12 -1.73 -8.11 16.37
CA ARG A 12 -1.59 -6.67 16.61
C ARG A 12 -0.47 -6.44 17.60
N VAL A 13 0.56 -5.71 17.18
CA VAL A 13 1.73 -5.40 18.03
C VAL A 13 1.92 -3.89 18.07
N THR A 14 2.17 -3.37 19.27
CA THR A 14 2.61 -1.99 19.48
C THR A 14 4.11 -1.88 19.20
N SER A 15 4.57 -0.68 18.87
CA SER A 15 6.00 -0.36 18.68
C SER A 15 6.91 -1.00 19.73
N ASP A 16 6.57 -0.83 21.01
CA ASP A 16 7.45 -1.16 22.14
C ASP A 16 7.53 -2.66 22.38
N ALA A 17 6.48 -3.39 21.99
CA ALA A 17 6.42 -4.85 22.12
C ALA A 17 7.03 -5.57 20.91
N LEU A 18 7.28 -4.88 19.79
CA LEU A 18 7.62 -5.51 18.51
C LEU A 18 8.92 -6.31 18.57
N THR A 19 9.97 -5.76 19.19
CA THR A 19 11.27 -6.44 19.28
C THR A 19 11.19 -7.71 20.12
N VAL A 20 10.58 -7.62 21.31
CA VAL A 20 10.42 -8.77 22.21
C VAL A 20 9.51 -9.82 21.59
N PHE A 21 8.42 -9.39 20.96
CA PHE A 21 7.51 -10.27 20.24
C PHE A 21 8.23 -11.01 19.12
N ALA A 22 8.91 -10.28 18.22
CA ALA A 22 9.58 -10.84 17.07
C ALA A 22 10.64 -11.86 17.49
N ALA A 23 11.45 -11.54 18.50
CA ALA A 23 12.44 -12.46 19.05
C ALA A 23 11.82 -13.73 19.64
N ARG A 24 10.74 -13.60 20.43
CA ARG A 24 10.12 -14.74 21.11
C ARG A 24 9.33 -15.65 20.19
N MET A 25 8.77 -15.10 19.11
CA MET A 25 7.88 -15.79 18.19
C MET A 25 8.57 -16.19 16.88
N ALA A 26 9.82 -15.78 16.69
CA ALA A 26 10.64 -16.23 15.58
C ALA A 26 10.55 -17.76 15.45
N ARG A 27 10.17 -18.23 14.25
CA ARG A 27 9.96 -19.65 13.91
C ARG A 27 8.85 -20.40 14.69
N LYS A 28 8.14 -19.76 15.63
CA LYS A 28 7.03 -20.38 16.39
C LYS A 28 5.66 -20.19 15.74
N LEU A 29 5.56 -19.27 14.78
CA LEU A 29 4.31 -18.99 14.05
C LEU A 29 4.47 -19.30 12.56
N PRO A 30 4.62 -20.58 12.17
CA PRO A 30 4.86 -20.95 10.76
C PRO A 30 3.67 -20.70 9.83
N ARG A 31 2.50 -20.33 10.39
CA ARG A 31 1.25 -20.05 9.67
C ARG A 31 0.77 -18.61 9.85
N LEU A 32 1.64 -17.70 10.29
CA LEU A 32 1.28 -16.29 10.42
C LEU A 32 1.24 -15.65 9.03
N GLU A 33 0.06 -15.33 8.53
CA GLU A 33 -0.11 -14.74 7.18
C GLU A 33 -0.28 -13.22 7.23
N ARG A 34 -0.91 -12.71 8.29
CA ARG A 34 -1.23 -11.29 8.44
C ARG A 34 -0.59 -10.71 9.68
N LEU A 35 0.28 -9.72 9.46
CA LEU A 35 0.90 -8.95 10.53
C LEU A 35 0.37 -7.52 10.48
N ALA A 36 -0.18 -7.04 11.59
CA ALA A 36 -0.69 -5.69 11.68
C ALA A 36 0.02 -4.95 12.83
N MET A 37 0.63 -3.81 12.53
CA MET A 37 1.34 -2.98 13.51
C MET A 37 0.65 -1.63 13.62
N PHE A 38 0.38 -1.23 14.85
CA PHE A 38 -0.38 -0.03 15.19
C PHE A 38 0.35 0.75 16.29
N GLY A 39 0.08 2.05 16.35
CA GLY A 39 0.57 2.94 17.39
C GLY A 39 1.77 3.76 16.94
N GLU A 40 2.17 4.70 17.79
CA GLU A 40 3.27 5.64 17.55
C GLU A 40 4.63 4.93 17.65
N TRP A 41 5.55 5.23 16.73
CA TRP A 41 6.84 4.56 16.67
C TRP A 41 7.84 5.47 17.34
N ALA A 42 8.34 5.12 18.52
CA ALA A 42 9.29 5.98 19.22
C ALA A 42 10.51 6.28 18.32
N PRO A 43 10.94 7.56 18.19
CA PRO A 43 12.20 7.90 17.54
C PRO A 43 13.33 7.09 18.20
N GLY A 44 14.04 6.28 17.43
CA GLY A 44 15.10 5.43 17.98
C GLY A 44 14.80 3.94 18.02
N LEU A 45 13.53 3.51 17.88
CA LEU A 45 13.16 2.09 17.91
C LEU A 45 13.93 1.26 16.85
N PHE A 46 14.40 1.91 15.78
CA PHE A 46 15.15 1.29 14.69
C PHE A 46 16.61 1.71 14.57
N HIS A 47 17.13 2.56 15.48
CA HIS A 47 18.44 3.21 15.28
C HIS A 47 19.61 2.55 16.03
N LEU A 48 19.42 1.95 17.22
CA LEU A 48 20.49 1.33 18.00
C LEU A 48 19.99 0.01 18.62
N GLY A 49 20.58 -1.13 18.24
CA GLY A 49 20.14 -2.49 18.66
C GLY A 49 19.03 -3.11 17.79
N ALA A 50 18.46 -2.35 16.87
CA ALA A 50 17.35 -2.81 16.03
C ALA A 50 17.76 -3.59 14.77
N ALA A 51 19.06 -3.84 14.54
CA ALA A 51 19.46 -4.78 13.49
C ALA A 51 18.78 -6.15 13.69
N ASP A 52 18.59 -6.52 14.96
CA ASP A 52 17.99 -7.79 15.35
C ASP A 52 16.50 -7.88 14.99
N ILE A 53 15.74 -6.76 15.01
CA ILE A 53 14.31 -6.83 14.74
C ILE A 53 14.02 -7.24 13.30
N PHE A 54 14.74 -6.65 12.34
CA PHE A 54 14.59 -7.00 10.93
C PHE A 54 15.05 -8.44 10.70
N LEU A 55 16.10 -8.89 11.37
CA LEU A 55 16.55 -10.28 11.32
C LEU A 55 15.46 -11.24 11.84
N TYR A 56 14.85 -10.98 13.00
CA TYR A 56 13.75 -11.81 13.50
C TYR A 56 12.55 -11.80 12.56
N LEU A 57 12.24 -10.65 11.96
CA LEU A 57 11.15 -10.53 11.00
C LEU A 57 11.36 -11.42 9.76
N THR A 58 12.61 -11.68 9.35
CA THR A 58 12.92 -12.63 8.25
C THR A 58 12.46 -14.05 8.50
N THR A 59 12.23 -14.43 9.76
CA THR A 59 11.76 -15.77 10.11
C THR A 59 10.26 -15.98 9.86
N PHE A 60 9.49 -14.90 9.68
CA PHE A 60 8.05 -14.98 9.38
C PHE A 60 7.81 -15.11 7.86
N THR A 61 8.30 -16.20 7.28
CA THR A 61 8.25 -16.44 5.82
C THR A 61 6.83 -16.60 5.26
N SER A 62 5.86 -16.93 6.10
CA SER A 62 4.45 -17.08 5.73
C SER A 62 3.68 -15.76 5.66
N VAL A 63 4.26 -14.65 6.15
CA VAL A 63 3.56 -13.36 6.17
C VAL A 63 3.45 -12.83 4.74
N THR A 64 2.21 -12.75 4.25
CA THR A 64 1.87 -12.26 2.91
C THR A 64 1.20 -10.89 2.96
N TYR A 65 0.66 -10.49 4.11
CA TYR A 65 -0.07 -9.25 4.31
C TYR A 65 0.52 -8.48 5.49
N LEU A 66 0.89 -7.22 5.25
CA LEU A 66 1.35 -6.29 6.26
C LEU A 66 0.43 -5.09 6.34
N GLN A 67 -0.09 -4.79 7.52
CA GLN A 67 -0.80 -3.55 7.80
C GLN A 67 -0.01 -2.67 8.75
N LEU A 68 0.11 -1.40 8.40
CA LEU A 68 0.77 -0.37 9.14
C LEU A 68 -0.20 0.79 9.33
N SER A 69 -0.39 1.22 10.58
CA SER A 69 -1.29 2.33 10.90
C SER A 69 -0.62 3.31 11.86
N THR A 70 -0.83 4.61 11.62
CA THR A 70 -0.54 5.73 12.53
C THR A 70 0.88 5.73 13.10
N ALA A 71 1.89 5.98 12.27
CA ALA A 71 3.29 6.01 12.67
C ALA A 71 3.95 7.36 12.30
N HIS A 72 3.92 8.35 13.19
CA HIS A 72 4.46 9.69 12.93
C HIS A 72 5.98 9.82 13.08
N SER A 73 6.74 8.75 12.88
CA SER A 73 8.18 8.74 13.18
C SER A 73 9.01 7.72 12.39
N LEU A 74 8.39 7.03 11.42
CA LEU A 74 9.10 6.09 10.58
C LEU A 74 9.93 6.85 9.53
N THR A 75 11.20 6.50 9.33
CA THR A 75 11.94 7.01 8.17
C THR A 75 11.67 6.13 6.96
N ALA A 76 11.81 6.69 5.75
CA ALA A 76 11.64 5.93 4.52
C ALA A 76 12.61 4.73 4.41
N ILE A 77 13.82 4.86 4.99
CA ILE A 77 14.80 3.77 5.08
C ILE A 77 14.30 2.65 5.99
N THR A 78 13.79 2.98 7.17
CA THR A 78 13.25 2.00 8.11
C THR A 78 12.02 1.29 7.52
N PHE A 79 11.14 2.04 6.85
CA PHE A 79 10.01 1.49 6.11
C PHE A 79 10.46 0.50 5.04
N GLY A 80 11.43 0.89 4.20
CA GLY A 80 12.00 -0.01 3.19
C GLY A 80 12.63 -1.26 3.80
N ARG A 81 13.37 -1.15 4.91
CA ARG A 81 13.93 -2.32 5.62
C ARG A 81 12.84 -3.24 6.18
N LEU A 82 11.73 -2.69 6.66
CA LEU A 82 10.58 -3.47 7.12
C LEU A 82 9.94 -4.24 5.95
N ILE A 83 9.77 -3.56 4.81
CA ILE A 83 9.41 -4.15 3.51
C ILE A 83 10.64 -4.80 2.85
N CYS A 84 11.72 -5.12 3.53
CA CYS A 84 12.70 -6.10 3.04
C CYS A 84 12.67 -7.33 3.94
N ALA A 85 12.48 -7.13 5.24
CA ALA A 85 12.53 -8.17 6.27
C ALA A 85 11.45 -9.25 6.16
N LEU A 86 10.29 -9.00 5.54
CA LEU A 86 9.24 -10.02 5.34
C LEU A 86 9.28 -10.65 3.92
N PRO A 87 9.93 -11.80 3.69
CA PRO A 87 10.20 -12.31 2.35
C PRO A 87 8.96 -12.80 1.56
N GLY A 88 7.87 -13.14 2.24
CA GLY A 88 6.61 -13.59 1.61
C GLY A 88 5.63 -12.46 1.27
N LEU A 89 5.97 -11.22 1.64
CA LEU A 89 5.04 -10.10 1.70
C LEU A 89 4.66 -9.62 0.29
N SER A 90 3.39 -9.79 -0.08
CA SER A 90 2.83 -9.39 -1.37
C SER A 90 1.78 -8.28 -1.25
N HIS A 91 1.12 -8.16 -0.09
CA HIS A 91 0.10 -7.14 0.17
C HIS A 91 0.53 -6.19 1.29
N LEU A 92 0.50 -4.90 1.02
CA LEU A 92 0.84 -3.84 1.98
C LEU A 92 -0.34 -2.88 2.13
N SER A 93 -0.80 -2.69 3.37
CA SER A 93 -1.82 -1.71 3.73
C SER A 93 -1.23 -0.66 4.66
N CYS A 94 -1.26 0.60 4.23
CA CYS A 94 -0.70 1.74 4.94
C CYS A 94 -1.81 2.75 5.23
N ARG A 95 -2.01 3.06 6.51
CA ARG A 95 -3.02 4.01 6.97
C ARG A 95 -2.39 5.11 7.82
N ASP A 96 -2.64 6.35 7.44
CA ASP A 96 -2.20 7.53 8.18
C ASP A 96 -0.69 7.50 8.49
N LEU A 97 0.12 7.05 7.52
CA LEU A 97 1.57 7.01 7.65
C LEU A 97 2.19 8.28 7.08
N ALA A 98 3.06 8.90 7.87
CA ALA A 98 3.90 10.01 7.46
C ALA A 98 5.33 9.76 7.94
N PHE A 99 6.32 10.06 7.11
CA PHE A 99 7.72 9.86 7.45
C PHE A 99 8.31 11.06 8.19
N SER A 100 9.10 10.81 9.24
CA SER A 100 9.66 11.87 10.11
C SER A 100 10.68 12.77 9.42
N ALA A 101 11.30 12.31 8.35
CA ALA A 101 12.23 13.09 7.57
C ALA A 101 12.14 12.68 6.10
N ARG A 102 12.10 13.68 5.20
CA ARG A 102 12.42 13.50 3.76
C ARG A 102 13.93 13.33 3.58
N SER A 103 14.57 12.52 4.42
CA SER A 103 15.98 12.18 4.26
C SER A 103 16.11 11.41 2.97
N GLY A 104 16.78 12.02 1.98
CA GLY A 104 16.83 11.57 0.59
C GLY A 104 16.92 10.05 0.48
N LEU A 105 15.89 9.46 -0.11
CA LEU A 105 15.95 8.07 -0.56
C LEU A 105 17.10 8.00 -1.57
N ILE A 106 18.17 7.31 -1.19
CA ILE A 106 19.22 6.99 -2.15
C ILE A 106 18.63 5.90 -3.03
N SER A 107 18.23 6.27 -4.25
CA SER A 107 17.78 5.33 -5.27
C SER A 107 18.74 4.15 -5.37
N GLY A 108 18.22 2.92 -5.23
CA GLY A 108 19.02 1.69 -5.28
C GLY A 108 19.61 1.21 -3.95
N SER A 109 19.31 1.85 -2.82
CA SER A 109 19.79 1.42 -1.49
C SER A 109 19.10 0.16 -0.93
N PHE A 110 18.01 -0.31 -1.55
CA PHE A 110 17.31 -1.51 -1.14
C PHE A 110 17.65 -2.66 -2.08
N LEU A 111 18.16 -3.77 -1.52
CA LEU A 111 18.30 -5.01 -2.26
C LEU A 111 16.91 -5.47 -2.70
N MET A 112 16.71 -5.60 -4.02
CA MET A 112 15.48 -6.11 -4.61
C MET A 112 15.12 -7.44 -3.96
N ARG A 113 13.92 -7.50 -3.38
CA ARG A 113 13.38 -8.70 -2.73
C ARG A 113 13.24 -9.86 -3.71
N ARG A 114 13.16 -11.09 -3.17
CA ARG A 114 12.78 -12.28 -3.95
C ARG A 114 11.32 -12.25 -4.41
N LYS A 115 10.41 -11.67 -3.62
CA LYS A 115 9.00 -11.49 -3.98
C LYS A 115 8.60 -10.02 -3.85
N PRO A 116 8.11 -9.38 -4.92
CA PRO A 116 7.68 -8.00 -4.89
C PRO A 116 6.34 -7.82 -4.16
N VAL A 117 6.09 -6.59 -3.70
CA VAL A 117 4.75 -6.15 -3.31
C VAL A 117 3.95 -5.94 -4.59
N THR A 118 2.79 -6.59 -4.68
CA THR A 118 1.88 -6.53 -5.83
C THR A 118 0.62 -5.77 -5.51
N ASP A 119 0.19 -5.80 -4.25
CA ASP A 119 -1.05 -5.19 -3.78
C ASP A 119 -0.72 -4.09 -2.77
N LEU A 120 -1.15 -2.88 -3.05
CA LEU A 120 -0.90 -1.71 -2.22
C LEU A 120 -2.21 -1.00 -1.88
N GLU A 121 -2.52 -0.91 -0.59
CA GLU A 121 -3.62 -0.11 -0.05
C GLU A 121 -3.05 1.09 0.69
N LEU A 122 -3.41 2.30 0.28
CA LEU A 122 -2.98 3.56 0.86
C LEU A 122 -4.19 4.35 1.36
N ILE A 123 -4.18 4.70 2.64
CA ILE A 123 -5.18 5.57 3.25
C ILE A 123 -4.44 6.75 3.85
N ARG A 124 -4.60 7.95 3.25
CA ARG A 124 -3.95 9.21 3.68
C ARG A 124 -2.45 9.03 3.97
N SER A 125 -1.73 8.39 3.05
CA SER A 125 -0.31 8.00 3.22
C SER A 125 0.54 8.43 2.03
N ASP A 126 0.63 9.75 1.79
CA ASP A 126 1.30 10.33 0.61
C ASP A 126 2.81 10.03 0.58
N ASP A 127 3.47 10.02 1.74
CA ASP A 127 4.91 9.73 1.84
C ASP A 127 5.23 8.28 1.40
N VAL A 128 4.29 7.35 1.61
CA VAL A 128 4.42 5.97 1.12
C VAL A 128 4.33 5.96 -0.41
N ALA A 129 3.40 6.72 -1.00
CA ALA A 129 3.32 6.83 -2.45
C ALA A 129 4.62 7.41 -3.03
N GLU A 130 5.19 8.43 -2.40
CA GLU A 130 6.49 9.01 -2.78
C GLU A 130 7.61 7.97 -2.70
N PHE A 131 7.65 7.18 -1.63
CA PHE A 131 8.62 6.10 -1.48
C PHE A 131 8.51 5.07 -2.60
N PHE A 132 7.30 4.61 -2.96
CA PHE A 132 7.13 3.64 -4.04
C PHE A 132 7.52 4.21 -5.40
N ALA A 133 7.18 5.48 -5.66
CA ALA A 133 7.57 6.20 -6.89
C ALA A 133 9.10 6.31 -7.04
N THR A 134 9.79 6.66 -5.97
CA THR A 134 11.25 6.92 -5.99
C THR A 134 12.10 5.65 -5.89
N SER A 135 11.63 4.62 -5.17
CA SER A 135 12.36 3.37 -4.96
C SER A 135 12.25 2.35 -6.10
N LYS A 136 11.47 2.65 -7.15
CA LYS A 136 11.09 1.73 -8.24
C LYS A 136 10.32 0.49 -7.78
N MET A 137 9.83 0.45 -6.54
CA MET A 137 8.97 -0.65 -6.06
C MET A 137 7.58 -0.63 -6.69
N ALA A 138 7.19 0.49 -7.32
CA ALA A 138 5.92 0.62 -8.02
C ALA A 138 5.79 -0.30 -9.25
N VAL A 139 6.89 -0.66 -9.92
CA VAL A 139 6.89 -1.42 -11.20
C VAL A 139 6.14 -2.75 -11.10
N SER A 140 6.18 -3.38 -9.92
CA SER A 140 5.53 -4.67 -9.67
C SER A 140 4.10 -4.57 -9.14
N LEU A 141 3.59 -3.36 -8.90
CA LEU A 141 2.24 -3.18 -8.38
C LEU A 141 1.23 -3.56 -9.46
N THR A 142 0.36 -4.51 -9.12
CA THR A 142 -0.75 -4.95 -9.97
C THR A 142 -2.08 -4.41 -9.46
N ARG A 143 -2.19 -4.14 -8.15
CA ARG A 143 -3.42 -3.66 -7.54
C ARG A 143 -3.13 -2.51 -6.59
N ILE A 144 -3.77 -1.37 -6.83
CA ILE A 144 -3.66 -0.18 -5.99
C ILE A 144 -5.05 0.20 -5.49
N SER A 145 -5.18 0.36 -4.19
CA SER A 145 -6.33 1.02 -3.56
C SER A 145 -5.84 2.27 -2.86
N PHE A 146 -6.45 3.41 -3.16
CA PHE A 146 -6.06 4.69 -2.60
C PHE A 146 -7.28 5.43 -2.05
N VAL A 147 -7.15 5.90 -0.81
CA VAL A 147 -8.14 6.74 -0.12
C VAL A 147 -7.44 8.00 0.39
N GLY A 148 -7.73 9.16 -0.20
CA GLY A 148 -7.02 10.39 0.14
C GLY A 148 -7.14 11.45 -0.96
N ARG A 149 -6.28 12.47 -0.94
CA ARG A 149 -6.18 13.47 -2.01
C ARG A 149 -5.18 13.00 -3.06
N VAL A 150 -5.39 13.36 -4.32
CA VAL A 150 -4.38 13.10 -5.36
C VAL A 150 -3.18 13.99 -5.11
N SER A 151 -2.06 13.39 -4.69
CA SER A 151 -0.76 14.07 -4.59
C SER A 151 0.07 13.85 -5.85
N GLN A 152 1.08 14.71 -6.06
CA GLN A 152 2.07 14.49 -7.12
C GLN A 152 2.78 13.15 -6.95
N SER A 153 3.05 12.75 -5.70
CA SER A 153 3.67 11.47 -5.35
C SER A 153 2.83 10.27 -5.81
N LEU A 154 1.51 10.31 -5.59
CA LEU A 154 0.60 9.29 -6.10
C LEU A 154 0.65 9.21 -7.64
N ARG A 155 0.67 10.36 -8.33
CA ARG A 155 0.75 10.39 -9.80
C ARG A 155 2.04 9.73 -10.29
N GLN A 156 3.19 10.10 -9.71
CA GLN A 156 4.48 9.50 -10.07
C GLN A 156 4.51 7.99 -9.81
N MET A 157 3.91 7.53 -8.71
CA MET A 157 3.79 6.11 -8.41
C MET A 157 2.95 5.37 -9.46
N LEU A 158 1.80 5.94 -9.85
CA LEU A 158 0.91 5.35 -10.86
C LEU A 158 1.57 5.29 -12.24
N LEU A 159 2.35 6.32 -12.62
CA LEU A 159 3.13 6.32 -13.86
C LEU A 159 4.25 5.27 -13.84
N ALA A 160 4.85 5.01 -12.68
CA ALA A 160 5.88 4.00 -12.51
C ALA A 160 5.34 2.55 -12.40
N SER A 161 4.02 2.36 -12.37
CA SER A 161 3.38 1.05 -12.16
C SER A 161 3.04 0.34 -13.48
N GLU A 162 4.05 -0.18 -14.18
CA GLU A 162 3.89 -0.78 -15.52
C GLU A 162 2.94 -2.00 -15.58
N SER A 163 2.77 -2.70 -14.44
CA SER A 163 1.98 -3.93 -14.33
C SER A 163 0.58 -3.72 -13.75
N LEU A 164 0.10 -2.47 -13.64
CA LEU A 164 -1.14 -2.16 -12.93
C LEU A 164 -2.37 -2.73 -13.66
N GLN A 165 -3.12 -3.60 -12.96
CA GLN A 165 -4.34 -4.26 -13.46
C GLN A 165 -5.61 -3.73 -12.80
N SER A 166 -5.52 -3.33 -11.52
CA SER A 166 -6.67 -2.85 -10.76
C SER A 166 -6.34 -1.57 -10.00
N LEU A 167 -7.17 -0.55 -10.19
CA LEU A 167 -7.05 0.74 -9.51
C LEU A 167 -8.38 1.11 -8.85
N ILE A 168 -8.35 1.29 -7.53
CA ILE A 168 -9.49 1.70 -6.73
C ILE A 168 -9.17 3.06 -6.10
N LEU A 169 -9.91 4.09 -6.50
CA LEU A 169 -9.75 5.45 -6.01
C LEU A 169 -10.99 5.88 -5.20
N THR A 170 -10.78 6.17 -3.92
CA THR A 170 -11.78 6.78 -3.05
C THR A 170 -11.29 8.15 -2.61
N ILE A 171 -11.54 9.15 -3.46
CA ILE A 171 -10.95 10.48 -3.32
C ILE A 171 -12.09 11.46 -3.08
N PRO A 172 -11.99 12.32 -2.05
CA PRO A 172 -13.04 13.29 -1.72
C PRO A 172 -13.04 14.53 -2.62
N ASP A 173 -11.98 14.76 -3.37
CA ASP A 173 -11.81 15.90 -4.28
C ASP A 173 -10.76 15.53 -5.33
N LEU A 174 -11.19 15.30 -6.56
CA LEU A 174 -10.34 14.79 -7.63
C LEU A 174 -10.09 15.91 -8.63
N GLY A 175 -9.01 16.65 -8.39
CA GLY A 175 -8.59 17.71 -9.29
C GLY A 175 -8.39 17.19 -10.73
N PRO A 176 -8.46 18.08 -11.73
CA PRO A 176 -8.68 17.74 -13.14
C PRO A 176 -7.54 16.97 -13.86
N ASP A 177 -6.50 16.51 -13.18
CA ASP A 177 -5.22 16.16 -13.82
C ASP A 177 -4.76 14.71 -13.58
N VAL A 178 -5.62 13.78 -13.17
CA VAL A 178 -5.21 12.36 -13.11
C VAL A 178 -5.26 11.76 -14.52
N ILE A 179 -4.10 11.71 -15.16
CA ILE A 179 -3.92 11.14 -16.50
C ILE A 179 -3.30 9.73 -16.36
N LEU A 180 -4.00 8.70 -16.84
CA LEU A 180 -3.55 7.29 -16.83
C LEU A 180 -3.12 6.82 -18.24
N GLN A 181 -2.48 7.68 -19.02
CA GLN A 181 -2.26 7.44 -20.47
C GLN A 181 -1.36 6.23 -20.78
N ASP A 182 -0.45 5.85 -19.88
CA ASP A 182 0.55 4.79 -20.14
C ASP A 182 0.18 3.41 -19.56
N ASN A 183 -0.90 3.30 -18.80
CA ASN A 183 -1.30 2.05 -18.15
C ASN A 183 -2.16 1.16 -19.06
N THR A 184 -1.51 0.49 -20.02
CA THR A 184 -2.17 -0.38 -21.01
C THR A 184 -2.79 -1.65 -20.42
N ASN A 185 -2.36 -2.06 -19.22
CA ASN A 185 -2.79 -3.30 -18.56
C ASN A 185 -3.99 -3.12 -17.61
N LEU A 186 -4.55 -1.91 -17.49
CA LEU A 186 -5.59 -1.63 -16.51
C LEU A 186 -6.92 -2.28 -16.90
N GLU A 187 -7.34 -3.30 -16.15
CA GLU A 187 -8.56 -4.08 -16.40
C GLU A 187 -9.76 -3.55 -15.61
N ALA A 188 -9.52 -3.04 -14.40
CA ALA A 188 -10.55 -2.58 -13.46
C ALA A 188 -10.21 -1.21 -12.88
N LEU A 189 -11.12 -0.25 -13.08
CA LEU A 189 -11.08 1.08 -12.47
C LEU A 189 -12.34 1.29 -11.64
N THR A 190 -12.17 1.49 -10.34
CA THR A 190 -13.26 1.83 -9.42
C THR A 190 -13.03 3.23 -8.89
N VAL A 191 -13.98 4.12 -9.13
CA VAL A 191 -13.96 5.48 -8.60
C VAL A 191 -15.25 5.68 -7.80
N ASN A 192 -15.14 6.26 -6.60
CA ASN A 192 -16.32 6.57 -5.79
C ASN A 192 -17.16 7.66 -6.49
N ARG A 193 -18.46 7.37 -6.68
CA ARG A 193 -19.40 8.16 -7.49
C ARG A 193 -19.72 9.55 -6.96
N GLN A 194 -19.49 9.83 -5.68
CA GLN A 194 -19.90 11.10 -5.05
C GLN A 194 -19.30 12.37 -5.70
N TYR A 195 -18.36 12.23 -6.65
CA TYR A 195 -17.68 13.34 -7.31
C TYR A 195 -17.71 13.26 -8.85
N LEU A 196 -18.51 12.36 -9.46
CA LEU A 196 -18.45 12.05 -10.89
C LEU A 196 -18.92 13.16 -11.85
N SER A 197 -19.68 14.16 -11.39
CA SER A 197 -20.23 15.22 -12.26
C SER A 197 -19.15 16.05 -12.97
N GLU A 198 -17.92 16.04 -12.46
CA GLU A 198 -16.79 16.82 -13.01
C GLU A 198 -15.89 16.02 -13.98
N TRP A 199 -16.11 14.71 -14.13
CA TRP A 199 -15.12 13.81 -14.73
C TRP A 199 -15.30 13.49 -16.22
N THR A 200 -16.52 13.57 -16.74
CA THR A 200 -16.84 13.01 -18.06
C THR A 200 -16.04 13.64 -19.21
N ASN A 201 -15.46 14.82 -18.98
CA ASN A 201 -14.69 15.55 -19.99
C ASN A 201 -13.16 15.35 -19.90
N LEU A 202 -12.63 14.81 -18.80
CA LEU A 202 -11.19 14.84 -18.49
C LEU A 202 -10.48 13.48 -18.61
N LEU A 203 -11.16 12.37 -18.30
CA LEU A 203 -10.55 11.04 -18.38
C LEU A 203 -10.50 10.46 -19.80
N PHE A 204 -11.39 10.92 -20.70
CA PHE A 204 -11.57 10.30 -22.00
C PHE A 204 -11.60 11.27 -23.20
N PRO A 205 -10.72 12.30 -23.34
CA PRO A 205 -10.79 13.15 -24.52
C PRO A 205 -10.41 12.43 -25.84
N ALA A 206 -9.73 11.27 -25.76
CA ALA A 206 -9.22 10.54 -26.94
C ALA A 206 -8.93 9.04 -26.67
N ALA A 207 -9.73 8.34 -25.87
CA ALA A 207 -9.48 6.93 -25.56
C ALA A 207 -9.90 5.98 -26.71
N GLN A 208 -9.02 5.79 -27.70
CA GLN A 208 -9.16 4.73 -28.71
C GLN A 208 -8.56 3.37 -28.28
N SER A 209 -7.92 3.23 -27.11
CA SER A 209 -7.32 1.94 -26.70
C SER A 209 -7.58 1.47 -25.26
N LEU A 210 -8.27 2.24 -24.41
CA LEU A 210 -8.61 1.78 -23.05
C LEU A 210 -9.79 0.81 -23.10
N ARG A 211 -9.50 -0.50 -23.12
CA ARG A 211 -10.49 -1.57 -22.91
C ARG A 211 -10.82 -1.70 -21.43
N LEU A 212 -11.55 -0.73 -20.88
CA LEU A 212 -12.12 -0.86 -19.55
C LEU A 212 -13.20 -1.94 -19.60
N SER A 213 -12.85 -3.16 -19.18
CA SER A 213 -13.80 -4.27 -19.17
C SER A 213 -14.90 -4.06 -18.12
N HIS A 214 -14.56 -3.42 -17.00
CA HIS A 214 -15.45 -3.21 -15.87
C HIS A 214 -15.17 -1.88 -15.16
N VAL A 215 -15.98 -0.87 -15.44
CA VAL A 215 -16.03 0.36 -14.64
C VAL A 215 -17.13 0.20 -13.60
N HIS A 216 -16.73 -0.09 -12.36
CA HIS A 216 -17.68 -0.16 -11.26
C HIS A 216 -17.76 1.20 -10.57
N LEU A 217 -18.87 1.89 -10.81
CA LEU A 217 -19.25 3.08 -10.05
C LEU A 217 -19.95 2.62 -8.78
N VAL A 218 -19.19 2.52 -7.68
CA VAL A 218 -19.76 2.14 -6.38
C VAL A 218 -20.43 3.38 -5.77
N CYS A 219 -21.76 3.34 -5.69
CA CYS A 219 -22.55 4.34 -4.98
C CYS A 219 -22.69 3.90 -3.52
N ARG A 220 -22.26 4.72 -2.56
CA ARG A 220 -22.39 4.39 -1.13
C ARG A 220 -23.81 4.53 -0.59
N ASP A 221 -24.69 5.24 -1.30
CA ASP A 221 -26.10 5.39 -0.93
C ASP A 221 -27.02 4.96 -2.08
N PRO A 222 -27.77 3.85 -1.95
CA PRO A 222 -28.81 3.47 -2.91
C PRO A 222 -30.12 4.25 -2.71
N LEU A 223 -30.26 5.04 -1.64
CA LEU A 223 -31.52 5.69 -1.26
C LEU A 223 -31.73 7.10 -1.84
N THR A 224 -30.78 7.66 -2.58
CA THR A 224 -30.90 8.99 -3.22
C THR A 224 -31.17 8.93 -4.73
N LEU A 225 -31.45 7.74 -5.27
CA LEU A 225 -31.72 7.50 -6.70
C LEU A 225 -33.22 7.43 -7.02
N ALA A 226 -34.03 8.24 -6.33
CA ALA A 226 -35.36 8.61 -6.77
C ALA A 226 -35.51 10.12 -6.56
N ILE A 227 -35.92 10.83 -7.61
CA ILE A 227 -36.10 12.30 -7.72
C ILE A 227 -34.85 13.06 -8.19
N SER A 228 -34.57 12.99 -9.50
CA SER A 228 -34.42 14.16 -10.41
C SER A 228 -34.22 13.69 -11.84
#